data_AF-E9FJF7-F1
#
_entry.id   AF-E9FJF7-F1
#
_cell.length_a   1.000
_cell.length_b   1.000
_cell.length_c   1.000
_cell.angle_alpha   90.00
_cell.angle_beta   90.00
_cell.angle_gamma   90.00
#
_symmetry.space_group_name_H-M   'P 1'
#
loop_
_entity.id
_entity.type
_entity.pdbx_description
1 polymer ?
#
loop_
_entity_poly.entity_id
_entity_poly.type
_entity_poly.pdbx_seq_one_letter_code
_entity_poly.pdbx_strand_id
1 'polypeptide(L)'
;MTNLIKIDFTPVSDYIIEKDVGDDLLDQFEFLSINDDYNFDDFTEDKFFEWFGYYFNNDYLNEIDIFINNYFLPLGLSLYLALYKIICENSNALDSFIDGGDSLSDLITDSSYSIENLGIEDININESFKINHSTFFIKNDEADAQSELEKFNKLCKFIGENIPNLIKQIQLLNALTEFNFASQTNDCIFIYSKPEKELALEDLISKLKLYSIIINGKTIHNPVTVSNITYQNIDVSFENNSVQYRQFDDIANLLSQFNSENRLLSKFLILYQILENFEIKHDVVKAMKHGGQFKVRDFTKIANNLPTSELAYLKKILKELFKLSSQEITTNGNPVNRHILDIVRDSWNYINSKGVDLNKLNYQLEQIGLDNVQLANFSNLIMNSSASKFNNLQKNSKEEQLINFLANSIYKLRCSIVHYKTHEFHLNDGTLDNMAELKLFLTDFLVPLLHKIISISIFSDISPVAYTDNKLILF
;
A
#
# COMPACT_ATOMS: atom_id res chain seq x y z
N MET A 1 50.03 25.72 -9.20
CA MET A 1 49.18 24.66 -9.78
C MET A 1 47.77 25.16 -9.60
N THR A 2 47.30 25.83 -10.62
CA THR A 2 46.00 26.50 -10.71
C THR A 2 44.94 25.42 -10.87
N ASN A 3 44.13 25.21 -9.81
CA ASN A 3 42.89 24.44 -9.90
C ASN A 3 41.84 25.26 -10.67
N LEU A 4 42.12 25.53 -11.95
CA LEU A 4 41.13 26.10 -12.87
C LEU A 4 40.17 24.97 -13.21
N ILE A 5 38.87 25.22 -13.02
CA ILE A 5 37.83 24.33 -13.53
C ILE A 5 37.89 24.43 -15.04
N LYS A 6 38.56 23.47 -15.69
CA LYS A 6 38.48 23.31 -17.14
C LYS A 6 37.12 22.68 -17.43
N ILE A 7 36.17 23.53 -17.79
CA ILE A 7 34.83 23.11 -18.19
C ILE A 7 34.98 22.47 -19.58
N ASP A 8 34.98 21.14 -19.61
CA ASP A 8 35.12 20.36 -20.84
C ASP A 8 33.78 20.30 -21.57
N PHE A 9 33.64 21.04 -22.68
CA PHE A 9 32.46 21.02 -23.53
C PHE A 9 32.51 19.92 -24.60
N THR A 10 33.59 19.14 -24.69
CA THR A 10 33.74 18.03 -25.63
C THR A 10 32.54 17.06 -25.58
N PRO A 11 31.97 16.68 -24.42
CA PRO A 11 30.79 15.82 -24.38
C PRO A 11 29.54 16.38 -25.09
N VAL A 12 29.35 17.71 -25.07
CA VAL A 12 28.23 18.38 -25.75
C VAL A 12 28.52 18.47 -27.25
N SER A 13 29.74 18.84 -27.61
CA SER A 13 30.19 18.92 -29.00
C SER A 13 30.12 17.56 -29.71
N ASP A 14 30.63 16.51 -29.06
CA ASP A 14 30.58 15.13 -29.56
C ASP A 14 29.14 14.66 -29.81
N TYR A 15 28.20 15.03 -28.92
CA TYR A 15 26.78 14.69 -29.08
C TYR A 15 26.14 15.42 -30.26
N ILE A 16 26.43 16.72 -30.45
CA ILE A 16 25.93 17.51 -31.58
C ILE A 16 26.43 16.94 -32.91
N ILE A 17 27.74 16.61 -32.96
CA ILE A 17 28.38 15.96 -34.11
C ILE A 17 27.74 14.59 -34.40
N GLU A 18 27.51 13.77 -33.36
CA GLU A 18 26.87 12.45 -33.51
C GLU A 18 25.44 12.54 -34.07
N LYS A 19 24.71 13.61 -33.73
CA LYS A 19 23.31 13.80 -34.12
C LYS A 19 23.10 14.54 -35.44
N ASP A 20 24.18 14.91 -36.14
CA ASP A 20 24.14 15.64 -37.43
C ASP A 20 23.26 16.90 -37.34
N VAL A 21 23.30 17.57 -36.19
CA VAL A 21 22.59 18.83 -35.97
C VAL A 21 23.42 19.90 -36.66
N GLY A 22 22.92 20.42 -37.78
CA GLY A 22 23.70 21.13 -38.80
C GLY A 22 24.66 22.24 -38.34
N ASP A 23 25.63 22.55 -39.20
CA ASP A 23 26.81 23.41 -38.97
C ASP A 23 26.53 24.72 -38.21
N ASP A 24 25.38 25.36 -38.42
CA ASP A 24 24.99 26.61 -37.71
C ASP A 24 24.93 26.47 -36.17
N LEU A 25 24.68 25.26 -35.64
CA LEU A 25 24.70 24.97 -34.20
C LEU A 25 26.09 24.54 -33.71
N LEU A 26 26.84 23.85 -34.55
CA LEU A 26 28.25 23.58 -34.30
C LEU A 26 29.02 24.89 -34.18
N ASP A 27 28.76 25.88 -35.05
CA ASP A 27 29.34 27.23 -35.00
C ASP A 27 28.97 27.98 -33.70
N GLN A 28 27.79 27.74 -33.13
CA GLN A 28 27.39 28.30 -31.82
C GLN A 28 28.14 27.65 -30.64
N PHE A 29 28.57 26.39 -30.78
CA PHE A 29 29.37 25.66 -29.76
C PHE A 29 30.88 25.68 -30.03
N GLU A 30 31.33 25.94 -31.26
CA GLU A 30 32.72 26.22 -31.63
C GLU A 30 33.20 27.54 -30.98
N PHE A 31 32.25 28.38 -30.55
CA PHE A 31 32.51 29.52 -29.68
C PHE A 31 32.92 29.11 -28.24
N LEU A 32 32.56 27.92 -27.76
CA LEU A 32 32.97 27.38 -26.45
C LEU A 32 34.30 26.61 -26.50
N SER A 33 34.77 26.24 -27.70
CA SER A 33 36.11 25.64 -27.91
C SER A 33 37.22 26.69 -28.11
N ILE A 34 36.92 27.98 -27.99
CA ILE A 34 37.89 29.07 -27.90
C ILE A 34 38.68 28.88 -26.58
N ASN A 35 39.95 28.49 -26.50
CA ASN A 35 41.08 28.49 -27.41
C ASN A 35 42.08 27.39 -26.99
N ASP A 36 42.50 26.52 -27.90
CA ASP A 36 43.75 25.75 -27.76
C ASP A 36 45.02 26.64 -27.87
N ASP A 37 44.85 27.94 -28.23
CA ASP A 37 45.94 28.90 -28.44
C ASP A 37 46.23 29.82 -27.24
N TYR A 38 45.52 29.68 -26.10
CA TYR A 38 45.87 30.43 -24.89
C TYR A 38 46.80 29.62 -24.00
N ASN A 39 47.97 30.19 -23.72
CA ASN A 39 48.90 29.62 -22.76
C ASN A 39 48.32 29.78 -21.34
N PHE A 40 47.64 28.73 -20.86
CA PHE A 40 46.95 28.68 -19.57
C PHE A 40 47.88 28.89 -18.35
N ASP A 41 49.20 28.92 -18.55
CA ASP A 41 50.19 29.18 -17.51
C ASP A 41 50.10 30.61 -16.91
N ASP A 42 49.44 31.57 -17.57
CA ASP A 42 49.30 32.98 -17.14
C ASP A 42 47.87 33.40 -16.72
N PHE A 43 46.96 32.42 -16.59
CA PHE A 43 45.55 32.66 -16.25
C PHE A 43 45.37 32.73 -14.71
N THR A 44 45.18 33.94 -14.20
CA THR A 44 44.78 34.18 -12.80
C THR A 44 43.25 34.08 -12.68
N GLU A 45 42.74 33.75 -11.50
CA GLU A 45 41.29 33.67 -11.22
C GLU A 45 40.55 34.97 -11.60
N ASP A 46 41.15 36.14 -11.32
CA ASP A 46 40.62 37.44 -11.75
C ASP A 46 40.52 37.58 -13.28
N LYS A 47 41.51 37.07 -14.03
CA LYS A 47 41.48 37.08 -15.50
C LYS A 47 40.46 36.09 -16.04
N PHE A 48 40.18 35.01 -15.30
CA PHE A 48 39.10 34.09 -15.64
C PHE A 48 37.75 34.78 -15.53
N PHE A 49 37.45 35.44 -14.42
CA PHE A 49 36.17 36.17 -14.28
C PHE A 49 36.04 37.38 -15.22
N GLU A 50 37.14 38.08 -15.51
CA GLU A 50 37.16 39.19 -16.49
C GLU A 50 36.95 38.69 -17.93
N TRP A 51 37.65 37.62 -18.34
CA TRP A 51 37.42 36.93 -19.62
C TRP A 51 35.99 36.39 -19.70
N PHE A 52 35.53 35.76 -18.62
CA PHE A 52 34.21 35.16 -18.53
C PHE A 52 33.09 36.20 -18.64
N GLY A 53 33.17 37.32 -17.92
CA GLY A 53 32.21 38.42 -18.05
C GLY A 53 32.22 39.10 -19.42
N TYR A 54 33.35 39.06 -20.13
CA TYR A 54 33.50 39.63 -21.47
C TYR A 54 32.89 38.74 -22.57
N TYR A 55 33.08 37.41 -22.49
CA TYR A 55 32.59 36.47 -23.49
C TYR A 55 31.20 35.88 -23.18
N PHE A 56 30.82 35.79 -21.90
CA PHE A 56 29.52 35.28 -21.43
C PHE A 56 28.62 36.41 -20.91
N ASN A 57 28.31 37.37 -21.78
CA ASN A 57 27.28 38.37 -21.50
C ASN A 57 25.88 37.71 -21.40
N ASN A 58 24.94 38.36 -20.70
CA ASN A 58 23.56 37.85 -20.46
C ASN A 58 22.80 37.37 -21.72
N ASP A 59 23.21 37.84 -22.91
CA ASP A 59 22.59 37.46 -24.18
C ASP A 59 22.69 35.94 -24.46
N TYR A 60 23.79 35.29 -24.05
CA TYR A 60 24.03 33.86 -24.30
C TYR A 60 23.43 32.92 -23.24
N LEU A 61 23.14 33.41 -22.04
CA LEU A 61 22.50 32.59 -20.99
C LEU A 61 21.07 32.21 -21.35
N ASN A 62 20.38 33.09 -22.10
CA ASN A 62 19.06 32.80 -22.65
C ASN A 62 19.13 31.74 -23.77
N GLU A 63 20.24 31.67 -24.49
CA GLU A 63 20.46 30.67 -25.54
C GLU A 63 20.63 29.26 -24.94
N ILE A 64 21.21 29.13 -23.74
CA ILE A 64 21.30 27.84 -23.02
C ILE A 64 19.90 27.28 -22.71
N ASP A 65 18.97 28.10 -22.23
CA ASP A 65 17.60 27.65 -21.97
C ASP A 65 16.90 27.23 -23.26
N ILE A 66 17.06 28.02 -24.33
CA ILE A 66 16.54 27.70 -25.65
C ILE A 66 17.13 26.37 -26.14
N PHE A 67 18.43 26.15 -25.90
CA PHE A 67 19.13 24.96 -26.32
C PHE A 67 18.67 23.70 -25.56
N ILE A 68 18.62 23.76 -24.23
CA ILE A 68 18.13 22.67 -23.39
C ILE A 68 16.68 22.31 -23.78
N ASN A 69 15.83 23.32 -23.98
CA ASN A 69 14.41 23.11 -24.29
C ASN A 69 14.14 22.62 -25.72
N ASN A 70 14.98 22.98 -26.71
CA ASN A 70 14.71 22.70 -28.12
C ASN A 70 15.37 21.43 -28.67
N TYR A 71 16.46 20.95 -28.07
CA TYR A 71 17.31 19.90 -28.67
C TYR A 71 17.28 18.53 -27.96
N PHE A 72 16.35 18.32 -27.03
CA PHE A 72 16.13 17.02 -26.36
C PHE A 72 17.45 16.36 -25.88
N LEU A 73 18.30 17.15 -25.23
CA LEU A 73 19.59 16.68 -24.76
C LEU A 73 19.42 15.55 -23.73
N PRO A 74 20.36 14.59 -23.69
CA PRO A 74 20.48 13.65 -22.58
C PRO A 74 20.51 14.38 -21.24
N LEU A 75 19.86 13.83 -20.21
CA LEU A 75 19.74 14.47 -18.90
C LEU A 75 21.09 14.93 -18.31
N GLY A 76 22.15 14.13 -18.45
CA GLY A 76 23.49 14.49 -17.98
C GLY A 76 24.04 15.77 -18.64
N LEU A 77 23.83 15.93 -19.96
CA LEU A 77 24.27 17.13 -20.69
C LEU A 77 23.40 18.35 -20.34
N SER A 78 22.09 18.16 -20.17
CA SER A 78 21.18 19.22 -19.70
C SER A 78 21.58 19.72 -18.30
N LEU A 79 21.92 18.80 -17.38
CA LEU A 79 22.40 19.13 -16.04
C LEU A 79 23.75 19.85 -16.06
N TYR A 80 24.63 19.48 -17.00
CA TYR A 80 25.92 20.14 -17.17
C TYR A 80 25.76 21.59 -17.62
N LEU A 81 24.89 21.83 -18.59
CA LEU A 81 24.56 23.19 -19.04
C LEU A 81 23.84 24.00 -17.95
N ALA A 82 23.01 23.36 -17.12
CA ALA A 82 22.38 24.01 -15.97
C ALA A 82 23.38 24.39 -14.88
N LEU A 83 24.33 23.51 -14.56
CA LEU A 83 25.46 23.79 -13.67
C LEU A 83 26.28 24.98 -14.20
N TYR A 84 26.54 24.98 -15.51
CA TYR A 84 27.25 26.08 -16.14
C TYR A 84 26.51 27.40 -15.97
N LYS A 85 25.23 27.42 -16.35
CA LYS A 85 24.37 28.60 -16.25
C LYS A 85 24.29 29.16 -14.84
N ILE A 86 24.09 28.31 -13.82
CA ILE A 86 23.96 28.78 -12.43
C ILE A 86 25.27 29.40 -11.92
N ILE A 87 26.43 28.87 -12.32
CA ILE A 87 27.72 29.48 -12.00
C ILE A 87 27.84 30.84 -12.69
N CYS A 88 27.44 30.94 -13.96
CA CYS A 88 27.50 32.19 -14.73
C CYS A 88 26.63 33.29 -14.13
N GLU A 89 25.35 33.00 -13.88
CA GLU A 89 24.37 33.97 -13.37
C GLU A 89 24.75 34.53 -11.99
N ASN A 90 25.54 33.77 -11.24
CA ASN A 90 25.89 34.10 -9.86
C ASN A 90 27.38 34.37 -9.65
N SER A 91 28.15 34.61 -10.72
CA SER A 91 29.60 34.87 -10.65
C SER A 91 29.97 35.94 -9.61
N ASN A 92 29.31 37.11 -9.66
CA ASN A 92 29.52 38.19 -8.69
C ASN A 92 29.26 37.78 -7.23
N ALA A 93 28.30 36.87 -7.00
CA ALA A 93 28.02 36.37 -5.66
C ALA A 93 29.08 35.35 -5.23
N LEU A 94 29.57 34.52 -6.15
CA LEU A 94 30.63 33.54 -5.93
C LEU A 94 31.99 34.20 -5.67
N ASP A 95 32.32 35.30 -6.35
CA ASP A 95 33.55 36.08 -6.12
C ASP A 95 33.68 36.50 -4.65
N SER A 96 32.57 36.90 -4.02
CA SER A 96 32.56 37.28 -2.61
C SER A 96 32.80 36.11 -1.63
N PHE A 97 32.64 34.85 -2.08
CA PHE A 97 32.98 33.66 -1.30
C PHE A 97 34.45 33.24 -1.46
N ILE A 98 35.06 33.56 -2.61
CA ILE A 98 36.43 33.20 -2.97
C ILE A 98 37.46 34.10 -2.26
N ASP A 99 37.09 35.34 -1.93
CA ASP A 99 37.90 36.27 -1.13
C ASP A 99 38.38 35.71 0.25
N GLY A 100 37.80 34.58 0.70
CA GLY A 100 38.17 33.86 1.91
C GLY A 100 39.38 32.92 1.79
N GLY A 101 39.91 32.69 0.58
CA GLY A 101 41.10 31.85 0.34
C GLY A 101 40.84 30.38 -0.05
N ASP A 102 39.58 29.97 -0.21
CA ASP A 102 39.19 28.69 -0.79
C ASP A 102 39.02 28.85 -2.32
N SER A 103 39.55 27.92 -3.13
CA SER A 103 39.37 28.01 -4.59
C SER A 103 37.95 27.58 -4.98
N LEU A 104 37.41 28.15 -6.06
CA LEU A 104 36.12 27.71 -6.63
C LEU A 104 36.09 26.20 -6.91
N SER A 105 37.25 25.64 -7.32
CA SER A 105 37.42 24.20 -7.49
C SER A 105 37.22 23.44 -6.18
N ASP A 106 37.78 23.91 -5.06
CA ASP A 106 37.59 23.25 -3.76
C ASP A 106 36.11 23.32 -3.36
N LEU A 107 35.46 24.46 -3.60
CA LEU A 107 34.05 24.68 -3.29
C LEU A 107 33.10 23.77 -4.12
N ILE A 108 33.48 23.43 -5.35
CA ILE A 108 32.72 22.57 -6.26
C ILE A 108 33.04 21.08 -6.06
N THR A 109 34.32 20.73 -5.83
CA THR A 109 34.78 19.34 -5.69
C THR A 109 34.64 18.77 -4.29
N ASP A 110 34.47 19.60 -3.26
CA ASP A 110 34.17 19.15 -1.89
C ASP A 110 32.69 18.69 -1.74
N SER A 111 32.04 18.29 -2.84
CA SER A 111 30.67 17.81 -2.85
C SER A 111 30.57 16.47 -2.11
N SER A 112 30.20 16.55 -0.84
CA SER A 112 29.95 15.40 0.03
C SER A 112 28.57 14.79 -0.25
N TYR A 113 28.24 14.43 -1.49
CA TYR A 113 26.98 13.75 -1.81
C TYR A 113 27.24 12.33 -2.32
N SER A 114 26.45 11.39 -1.81
CA SER A 114 26.28 10.06 -2.41
C SER A 114 24.91 10.06 -3.10
N ILE A 115 24.88 9.50 -4.32
CA ILE A 115 23.68 9.43 -5.16
C ILE A 115 23.46 7.96 -5.50
N GLU A 116 22.28 7.45 -5.18
CA GLU A 116 21.90 6.05 -5.39
C GLU A 116 20.66 5.97 -6.27
N ASN A 117 20.68 5.08 -7.25
CA ASN A 117 19.50 4.72 -8.03
C ASN A 117 18.70 3.65 -7.30
N LEU A 118 17.39 3.86 -7.21
CA LEU A 118 16.48 2.97 -6.52
C LEU A 118 15.32 2.60 -7.46
N GLY A 119 14.96 1.32 -7.51
CA GLY A 119 13.78 0.88 -8.23
C GLY A 119 12.50 1.33 -7.53
N ILE A 120 11.46 1.71 -8.28
CA ILE A 120 10.19 2.12 -7.65
C ILE A 120 9.52 0.95 -6.93
N GLU A 121 9.65 -0.25 -7.47
CA GLU A 121 9.14 -1.49 -6.87
C GLU A 121 9.79 -1.75 -5.51
N ASP A 122 11.06 -1.35 -5.36
CA ASP A 122 11.79 -1.56 -4.13
C ASP A 122 11.31 -0.68 -3.00
N ILE A 123 10.71 0.49 -3.25
CA ILE A 123 10.43 1.50 -2.21
C ILE A 123 8.95 1.81 -2.08
N ASN A 124 8.19 1.70 -3.18
CA ASN A 124 6.76 1.98 -3.27
C ASN A 124 6.38 3.35 -2.68
N ILE A 125 7.21 4.36 -2.96
CA ILE A 125 6.92 5.77 -2.64
C ILE A 125 6.64 6.50 -3.96
N ASN A 126 5.46 7.12 -4.02
CA ASN A 126 4.94 7.68 -5.26
C ASN A 126 5.23 9.16 -5.46
N GLU A 127 5.98 9.80 -4.56
CA GLU A 127 6.22 11.25 -4.56
C GLU A 127 7.66 11.58 -4.15
N SER A 128 8.24 12.61 -4.76
CA SER A 128 9.52 13.20 -4.33
C SER A 128 9.36 13.95 -3.01
N PHE A 129 10.37 13.89 -2.13
CA PHE A 129 10.35 14.64 -0.87
C PHE A 129 11.75 14.94 -0.34
N LYS A 130 11.83 16.02 0.42
CA LYS A 130 13.03 16.42 1.17
C LYS A 130 13.00 15.77 2.55
N ILE A 131 14.11 15.12 2.94
CA ILE A 131 14.30 14.58 4.30
C ILE A 131 14.91 15.65 5.20
N ASN A 132 16.00 16.28 4.75
CA ASN A 132 16.68 17.34 5.48
C ASN A 132 17.41 18.28 4.50
N HIS A 133 18.29 19.14 5.00
CA HIS A 133 18.99 20.15 4.21
C HIS A 133 20.00 19.59 3.19
N SER A 134 20.32 18.30 3.22
CA SER A 134 21.27 17.64 2.33
C SER A 134 20.85 16.21 1.97
N THR A 135 19.57 15.88 2.13
CA THR A 135 19.03 14.53 1.86
C THR A 135 17.68 14.61 1.19
N PHE A 136 17.55 13.96 0.05
CA PHE A 136 16.42 14.09 -0.87
C PHE A 136 16.09 12.75 -1.51
N PHE A 137 14.80 12.49 -1.67
CA PHE A 137 14.29 11.40 -2.50
C PHE A 137 13.54 12.02 -3.69
N ILE A 138 13.94 11.66 -4.89
CA ILE A 138 13.40 12.21 -6.13
C ILE A 138 12.87 11.06 -6.96
N LYS A 139 11.57 11.05 -7.22
CA LYS A 139 10.94 10.12 -8.13
C LYS A 139 10.98 10.66 -9.56
N ASN A 140 11.41 9.82 -10.49
CA ASN A 140 11.25 10.01 -11.91
C ASN A 140 9.94 9.34 -12.33
N ASP A 141 8.88 10.13 -12.53
CA ASP A 141 7.60 9.57 -12.96
C ASP A 141 7.72 9.01 -14.40
N GLU A 142 7.84 7.69 -14.54
CA GLU A 142 7.79 7.02 -15.85
C GLU A 142 6.43 7.19 -16.57
N ALA A 143 5.34 7.44 -15.83
CA ALA A 143 3.99 7.45 -16.37
C ALA A 143 3.64 8.72 -17.19
N ASP A 144 4.32 9.84 -16.95
CA ASP A 144 4.03 11.13 -17.62
C ASP A 144 5.23 11.71 -18.39
N ALA A 145 6.48 11.34 -18.06
CA ALA A 145 7.67 11.92 -18.71
C ALA A 145 8.08 11.14 -19.97
N GLN A 146 7.48 11.49 -21.11
CA GLN A 146 7.91 10.98 -22.41
C GLN A 146 9.16 11.69 -22.97
N SER A 147 9.74 12.67 -22.26
CA SER A 147 10.99 13.33 -22.67
C SER A 147 12.00 13.53 -21.52
N GLU A 148 13.29 13.38 -21.82
CA GLU A 148 14.41 13.70 -20.91
C GLU A 148 14.37 15.15 -20.40
N LEU A 149 13.78 16.05 -21.19
CA LEU A 149 13.57 17.44 -20.83
C LEU A 149 12.62 17.62 -19.63
N GLU A 150 11.56 16.81 -19.54
CA GLU A 150 10.66 16.88 -18.39
C GLU A 150 11.33 16.38 -17.10
N LYS A 151 12.16 15.33 -17.20
CA LYS A 151 12.96 14.84 -16.06
C LYS A 151 13.91 15.94 -15.58
N PHE A 152 14.61 16.58 -16.51
CA PHE A 152 15.48 17.73 -16.23
C PHE A 152 14.72 18.87 -15.53
N ASN A 153 13.59 19.32 -16.11
CA ASN A 153 12.81 20.42 -15.57
C ASN A 153 12.26 20.11 -14.17
N LYS A 154 11.79 18.88 -13.92
CA LYS A 154 11.35 18.43 -12.59
C LYS A 154 12.50 18.46 -11.58
N LEU A 155 13.68 17.97 -11.96
CA LEU A 155 14.86 17.91 -11.10
C LEU A 155 15.37 19.32 -10.76
N CYS A 156 15.55 20.20 -11.75
CA CYS A 156 15.98 21.58 -11.53
C CYS A 156 14.97 22.37 -10.69
N LYS A 157 13.67 22.22 -10.95
CA LYS A 157 12.62 22.83 -10.13
C LYS A 157 12.70 22.35 -8.68
N PHE A 158 12.84 21.04 -8.47
CA PHE A 158 12.95 20.47 -7.13
C PHE A 158 14.18 21.01 -6.38
N ILE A 159 15.35 21.06 -7.04
CA ILE A 159 16.58 21.60 -6.46
C ILE A 159 16.40 23.06 -6.06
N GLY A 160 15.87 23.90 -6.96
CA GLY A 160 15.64 25.32 -6.71
C GLY A 160 14.66 25.59 -5.56
N GLU A 161 13.60 24.79 -5.45
CA GLU A 161 12.59 24.93 -4.37
C GLU A 161 13.11 24.43 -3.01
N ASN A 162 13.97 23.40 -3.00
CA ASN A 162 14.33 22.69 -1.77
C ASN A 162 15.72 23.05 -1.22
N ILE A 163 16.61 23.65 -2.02
CA ILE A 163 17.99 23.95 -1.65
C ILE A 163 18.23 25.46 -1.81
N PRO A 164 17.93 26.29 -0.80
CA PRO A 164 18.04 27.75 -0.94
C PRO A 164 19.49 28.27 -0.99
N ASN A 165 20.48 27.44 -0.63
CA ASN A 165 21.88 27.84 -0.64
C ASN A 165 22.49 27.56 -2.01
N LEU A 166 22.93 28.61 -2.70
CA LEU A 166 23.52 28.56 -4.04
C LEU A 166 24.70 27.58 -4.14
N ILE A 167 25.64 27.61 -3.18
CA ILE A 167 26.81 26.74 -3.17
C ILE A 167 26.38 25.27 -3.13
N LYS A 168 25.38 24.92 -2.31
CA LYS A 168 24.83 23.56 -2.24
C LYS A 168 24.10 23.15 -3.51
N GLN A 169 23.48 24.08 -4.23
CA GLN A 169 22.88 23.79 -5.54
C GLN A 169 23.97 23.46 -6.56
N ILE A 170 25.03 24.25 -6.63
CA ILE A 170 26.19 24.03 -7.51
C ILE A 170 26.84 22.69 -7.21
N GLN A 171 27.14 22.40 -5.94
CA GLN A 171 27.73 21.13 -5.51
C GLN A 171 26.86 19.91 -5.88
N LEU A 172 25.54 20.04 -5.71
CA LEU A 172 24.62 18.95 -6.07
C LEU A 172 24.52 18.76 -7.58
N LEU A 173 24.42 19.84 -8.35
CA LEU A 173 24.40 19.77 -9.81
C LEU A 173 25.69 19.16 -10.35
N ASN A 174 26.85 19.51 -9.79
CA ASN A 174 28.12 18.88 -10.13
C ASN A 174 28.10 17.37 -9.87
N ALA A 175 27.69 16.94 -8.66
CA ALA A 175 27.57 15.52 -8.34
C ALA A 175 26.59 14.77 -9.26
N LEU A 176 25.50 15.43 -9.69
CA LEU A 176 24.54 14.87 -10.63
C LEU A 176 25.11 14.78 -12.06
N THR A 177 25.98 15.70 -12.50
CA THR A 177 26.61 15.61 -13.84
C THR A 177 27.56 14.43 -13.98
N GLU A 178 28.23 14.05 -12.89
CA GLU A 178 29.09 12.87 -12.85
C GLU A 178 28.30 11.55 -12.71
N PHE A 179 27.00 11.64 -12.42
CA PHE A 179 26.14 10.49 -12.21
C PHE A 179 25.67 9.90 -13.55
N ASN A 180 25.92 8.61 -13.76
CA ASN A 180 25.58 7.93 -15.01
C ASN A 180 24.08 7.57 -15.09
N PHE A 181 23.28 8.46 -15.67
CA PHE A 181 21.85 8.24 -15.91
C PHE A 181 21.54 7.22 -17.01
N ALA A 182 22.49 6.83 -17.88
CA ALA A 182 22.21 6.09 -19.12
C ALA A 182 22.04 4.57 -18.93
N SER A 183 22.33 4.01 -17.75
CA SER A 183 22.56 2.56 -17.59
C SER A 183 21.53 1.80 -16.74
N GLN A 184 20.54 2.47 -16.14
CA GLN A 184 19.65 1.86 -15.14
C GLN A 184 18.20 2.35 -15.31
N THR A 185 17.25 1.50 -14.92
CA THR A 185 15.81 1.80 -14.81
C THR A 185 15.62 2.82 -13.68
N ASN A 186 15.88 4.09 -13.99
CA ASN A 186 15.97 5.18 -13.01
C ASN A 186 14.57 5.64 -12.60
N ASP A 187 13.83 4.85 -11.82
CA ASP A 187 12.52 5.30 -11.35
C ASP A 187 12.65 6.29 -10.20
N CYS A 188 13.71 6.16 -9.38
CA CYS A 188 13.94 7.00 -8.22
C CYS A 188 15.44 7.26 -8.01
N ILE A 189 15.78 8.47 -7.59
CA ILE A 189 17.13 8.90 -7.20
C ILE A 189 17.09 9.28 -5.73
N PHE A 190 18.01 8.73 -4.95
CA PHE A 190 18.21 9.14 -3.56
C PHE A 190 19.56 9.82 -3.39
N ILE A 191 19.50 11.05 -2.90
CA ILE A 191 20.65 11.92 -2.71
C ILE A 191 20.82 12.13 -1.22
N TYR A 192 22.01 11.93 -0.69
CA TYR A 192 22.30 12.14 0.72
C TYR A 192 23.74 12.58 0.93
N SER A 193 24.01 13.23 2.06
CA SER A 193 25.39 13.56 2.42
C SER A 193 26.22 12.29 2.54
N LYS A 194 27.35 12.23 1.84
CA LYS A 194 28.30 11.12 1.83
C LYS A 194 28.74 10.82 3.26
N PRO A 195 28.36 9.66 3.82
CA PRO A 195 28.69 9.31 5.18
C PRO A 195 30.13 8.80 5.26
N GLU A 196 30.74 8.85 6.46
CA GLU A 196 32.05 8.20 6.71
C GLU A 196 32.02 6.69 6.43
N LYS A 197 30.84 6.07 6.56
CA LYS A 197 30.59 4.68 6.25
C LYS A 197 29.27 4.54 5.50
N GLU A 198 29.34 4.10 4.25
CA GLU A 198 28.15 3.83 3.44
C GLU A 198 27.40 2.61 3.95
N LEU A 199 26.06 2.69 3.87
CA LEU A 199 25.18 1.56 4.12
C LEU A 199 25.14 0.68 2.88
N ALA A 200 24.90 -0.62 3.07
CA ALA A 200 24.50 -1.46 1.94
C ALA A 200 23.19 -0.93 1.35
N LEU A 201 23.01 -1.04 0.03
CA LEU A 201 21.84 -0.54 -0.68
C LEU A 201 20.52 -1.05 -0.06
N GLU A 202 20.47 -2.32 0.34
CA GLU A 202 19.32 -2.95 0.99
C GLU A 202 18.95 -2.30 2.34
N ASP A 203 19.96 -1.96 3.15
CA ASP A 203 19.78 -1.28 4.43
C ASP A 203 19.30 0.16 4.22
N LEU A 204 19.82 0.81 3.17
CA LEU A 204 19.41 2.16 2.80
C LEU A 204 17.93 2.19 2.36
N ILE A 205 17.54 1.28 1.46
CA ILE A 205 16.14 1.09 1.03
C ILE A 205 15.24 0.85 2.24
N SER A 206 15.64 -0.04 3.15
CA SER A 206 14.87 -0.37 4.36
C SER A 206 14.73 0.85 5.28
N LYS A 207 15.80 1.62 5.47
CA LYS A 207 15.78 2.86 6.26
C LYS A 207 14.86 3.91 5.64
N LEU A 208 14.86 4.06 4.31
CA LEU A 208 14.00 5.00 3.61
C LEU A 208 12.52 4.63 3.69
N LYS A 209 12.19 3.33 3.57
CA LYS A 209 10.84 2.83 3.83
C LYS A 209 10.37 3.19 5.23
N LEU A 210 11.17 2.85 6.24
CA LEU A 210 10.82 3.13 7.64
C LEU A 210 10.68 4.63 7.90
N TYR A 211 11.57 5.45 7.37
CA TYR A 211 11.46 6.91 7.46
C TYR A 211 10.14 7.40 6.86
N SER A 212 9.80 6.92 5.67
CA SER A 212 8.60 7.36 4.95
C SER A 212 7.32 6.95 5.67
N ILE A 213 7.28 5.77 6.27
CA ILE A 213 6.15 5.30 7.06
C ILE A 213 6.05 6.07 8.38
N ILE A 214 7.13 6.16 9.14
CA ILE A 214 7.12 6.65 10.53
C ILE A 214 7.10 8.18 10.59
N ILE A 215 7.94 8.84 9.80
CA ILE A 215 8.12 10.30 9.86
C ILE A 215 7.14 11.00 8.91
N ASN A 216 6.99 10.49 7.68
CA ASN A 216 6.12 11.13 6.68
C ASN A 216 4.68 10.60 6.70
N GLY A 217 4.37 9.57 7.49
CA GLY A 217 3.04 8.98 7.56
C GLY A 217 2.56 8.38 6.22
N LYS A 218 3.48 8.00 5.33
CA LYS A 218 3.15 7.49 4.00
C LYS A 218 2.67 6.03 4.09
N THR A 219 1.63 5.73 3.34
CA THR A 219 1.16 4.36 3.12
C THR A 219 1.93 3.75 1.96
N ILE A 220 2.69 2.69 2.22
CA ILE A 220 3.51 1.98 1.21
C ILE A 220 2.84 0.70 0.68
N HIS A 221 1.55 0.52 0.94
CA HIS A 221 0.77 -0.63 0.46
C HIS A 221 -0.61 -0.14 0.01
N ASN A 222 -1.20 -0.85 -0.93
CA ASN A 222 -2.56 -0.57 -1.36
C ASN A 222 -3.54 -1.25 -0.41
N PRO A 223 -4.37 -0.52 0.35
CA PRO A 223 -5.36 -1.15 1.20
C PRO A 223 -6.39 -1.89 0.34
N VAL A 224 -6.71 -3.13 0.70
CA VAL A 224 -7.75 -3.88 0.01
C VAL A 224 -9.10 -3.43 0.54
N THR A 225 -9.84 -2.67 -0.28
CA THR A 225 -11.14 -2.09 0.12
C THR A 225 -12.32 -2.83 -0.48
N VAL A 226 -13.45 -2.84 0.24
CA VAL A 226 -14.73 -3.37 -0.21
C VAL A 226 -15.85 -2.37 0.06
N SER A 227 -16.82 -2.29 -0.85
CA SER A 227 -18.00 -1.46 -0.70
C SER A 227 -18.91 -1.93 0.43
N ASN A 228 -19.83 -1.07 0.85
CA ASN A 228 -20.79 -1.43 1.88
C ASN A 228 -21.74 -2.54 1.41
N ILE A 229 -21.94 -3.51 2.29
CA ILE A 229 -22.80 -4.67 2.04
C ILE A 229 -24.21 -4.29 2.43
N THR A 230 -25.10 -4.22 1.45
CA THR A 230 -26.53 -3.98 1.65
C THR A 230 -27.35 -5.15 1.13
N TYR A 231 -28.40 -5.55 1.85
CA TYR A 231 -29.30 -6.60 1.41
C TYR A 231 -30.64 -6.00 0.99
N GLN A 232 -30.97 -6.09 -0.30
CA GLN A 232 -32.27 -5.61 -0.81
C GLN A 232 -33.44 -6.55 -0.49
N ASN A 233 -33.14 -7.80 -0.12
CA ASN A 233 -34.14 -8.88 0.06
C ASN A 233 -34.21 -9.39 1.51
N ILE A 234 -33.85 -8.57 2.50
CA ILE A 234 -34.13 -8.88 3.90
C ILE A 234 -35.25 -7.93 4.31
N ASP A 235 -36.43 -8.47 4.59
CA ASP A 235 -37.61 -7.72 4.99
C ASP A 235 -37.89 -8.04 6.46
N VAL A 236 -37.57 -7.09 7.33
CA VAL A 236 -37.72 -7.27 8.77
C VAL A 236 -39.16 -6.91 9.13
N SER A 237 -39.94 -7.89 9.58
CA SER A 237 -41.29 -7.63 10.08
C SER A 237 -41.20 -6.88 11.41
N PHE A 238 -41.82 -5.70 11.48
CA PHE A 238 -41.98 -4.97 12.74
C PHE A 238 -43.27 -5.34 13.50
N GLU A 239 -44.09 -6.22 12.94
CA GLU A 239 -45.42 -6.56 13.46
C GLU A 239 -45.40 -7.69 14.49
N ASN A 240 -44.45 -8.64 14.37
CA ASN A 240 -44.26 -9.75 15.31
C ASN A 240 -42.91 -9.63 16.02
N ASN A 241 -42.88 -8.93 17.16
CA ASN A 241 -41.64 -8.70 17.92
C ASN A 241 -41.64 -9.50 19.23
N SER A 242 -41.34 -10.80 19.17
CA SER A 242 -41.13 -11.58 20.40
C SER A 242 -39.76 -11.29 21.03
N VAL A 243 -38.81 -10.78 20.24
CA VAL A 243 -37.44 -10.44 20.66
C VAL A 243 -37.34 -9.00 21.13
N GLN A 244 -36.67 -8.80 22.26
CA GLN A 244 -36.36 -7.48 22.82
C GLN A 244 -35.03 -6.97 22.29
N TYR A 245 -35.05 -6.24 21.17
CA TYR A 245 -33.85 -5.88 20.39
C TYR A 245 -32.80 -5.00 21.10
N ARG A 246 -33.15 -4.33 22.20
CA ARG A 246 -32.20 -3.53 23.00
C ARG A 246 -30.99 -4.33 23.49
N GLN A 247 -31.16 -5.65 23.61
CA GLN A 247 -30.06 -6.56 23.95
C GLN A 247 -28.93 -6.60 22.91
N PHE A 248 -29.12 -6.02 21.73
CA PHE A 248 -28.16 -5.94 20.64
C PHE A 248 -27.58 -4.52 20.45
N ASP A 249 -27.83 -3.58 21.36
CA ASP A 249 -27.30 -2.20 21.28
C ASP A 249 -25.75 -2.20 21.11
N ASP A 250 -25.04 -3.07 21.82
CA ASP A 250 -23.58 -3.20 21.70
C ASP A 250 -23.15 -3.70 20.31
N ILE A 251 -23.95 -4.59 19.71
CA ILE A 251 -23.70 -5.11 18.36
C ILE A 251 -24.06 -4.08 17.30
N ALA A 252 -25.06 -3.23 17.54
CA ALA A 252 -25.41 -2.15 16.63
C ALA A 252 -24.24 -1.18 16.43
N ASN A 253 -23.48 -0.88 17.50
CA ASN A 253 -22.26 -0.07 17.39
C ASN A 253 -21.19 -0.76 16.54
N LEU A 254 -20.97 -2.07 16.72
CA LEU A 254 -20.02 -2.84 15.90
C LEU A 254 -20.46 -2.91 14.42
N LEU A 255 -21.75 -3.11 14.14
CA LEU A 255 -22.29 -3.07 12.77
C LEU A 255 -22.19 -1.68 12.15
N SER A 256 -22.36 -0.61 12.94
CA SER A 256 -22.12 0.76 12.46
C SER A 256 -20.65 0.98 12.13
N GLN A 257 -19.73 0.47 12.96
CA GLN A 257 -18.29 0.51 12.67
C GLN A 257 -17.96 -0.26 11.39
N PHE A 258 -18.54 -1.47 11.23
CA PHE A 258 -18.42 -2.26 10.00
C PHE A 258 -18.87 -1.46 8.77
N ASN A 259 -19.97 -0.72 8.84
CA ASN A 259 -20.47 0.11 7.74
C ASN A 259 -19.61 1.35 7.46
N SER A 260 -18.87 1.86 8.45
CA SER A 260 -17.95 2.99 8.28
C SER A 260 -16.56 2.61 7.77
N GLU A 261 -16.17 1.34 7.97
CA GLU A 261 -14.88 0.80 7.57
C GLU A 261 -14.89 0.39 6.10
N ASN A 262 -13.81 0.63 5.36
CA ASN A 262 -13.66 0.23 3.96
C ASN A 262 -12.67 -0.93 3.78
N ARG A 263 -11.71 -1.11 4.69
CA ARG A 263 -10.69 -2.16 4.61
C ARG A 263 -11.31 -3.53 4.86
N LEU A 264 -11.08 -4.45 3.93
CA LEU A 264 -11.68 -5.79 3.92
C LEU A 264 -11.30 -6.61 5.16
N LEU A 265 -10.02 -6.61 5.54
CA LEU A 265 -9.54 -7.35 6.72
C LEU A 265 -10.14 -6.78 8.02
N SER A 266 -10.23 -5.46 8.14
CA SER A 266 -10.89 -4.80 9.27
C SER A 266 -12.37 -5.16 9.37
N LYS A 267 -13.10 -5.10 8.25
CA LYS A 267 -14.51 -5.53 8.19
C LYS A 267 -14.67 -6.98 8.64
N PHE A 268 -13.78 -7.89 8.20
CA PHE A 268 -13.79 -9.28 8.66
C PHE A 268 -13.59 -9.39 10.18
N LEU A 269 -12.60 -8.69 10.75
CA LEU A 269 -12.34 -8.73 12.20
C LEU A 269 -13.53 -8.21 13.03
N ILE A 270 -14.23 -7.19 12.55
CA ILE A 270 -15.44 -6.68 13.22
C ILE A 270 -16.54 -7.75 13.24
N LEU A 271 -16.78 -8.44 12.12
CA LEU A 271 -17.75 -9.55 12.08
C LEU A 271 -17.33 -10.70 13.00
N TYR A 272 -16.03 -11.00 13.06
CA TYR A 272 -15.49 -12.00 13.97
C TYR A 272 -15.73 -11.63 15.44
N GLN A 273 -15.52 -10.37 15.81
CA GLN A 273 -15.83 -9.88 17.17
C GLN A 273 -17.32 -10.01 17.52
N ILE A 274 -18.21 -9.82 16.54
CA ILE A 274 -19.65 -10.08 16.75
C ILE A 274 -19.91 -11.58 16.98
N LEU A 275 -19.22 -12.48 16.27
CA LEU A 275 -19.31 -13.92 16.52
C LEU A 275 -18.82 -14.29 17.92
N GLU A 276 -17.71 -13.73 18.40
CA GLU A 276 -17.24 -13.93 19.78
C GLU A 276 -18.30 -13.47 20.80
N ASN A 277 -18.96 -12.33 20.54
CA ASN A 277 -20.07 -11.87 21.39
C ASN A 277 -21.24 -12.86 21.38
N PHE A 278 -21.58 -13.41 20.21
CA PHE A 278 -22.61 -14.44 20.05
C PHE A 278 -22.27 -15.73 20.79
N GLU A 279 -21.01 -16.14 20.84
CA GLU A 279 -20.58 -17.32 21.60
C GLU A 279 -20.91 -17.16 23.09
N ILE A 280 -20.56 -16.02 23.68
CA ILE A 280 -20.84 -15.71 25.09
C ILE A 280 -22.36 -15.63 25.31
N LYS A 281 -23.08 -14.90 24.45
CA LYS A 281 -24.54 -14.77 24.53
C LYS A 281 -25.24 -16.12 24.49
N HIS A 282 -24.84 -17.00 23.57
CA HIS A 282 -25.40 -18.34 23.44
C HIS A 282 -25.27 -19.16 24.74
N ASP A 283 -24.11 -19.13 25.38
CA ASP A 283 -23.89 -19.89 26.61
C ASP A 283 -24.72 -19.32 27.78
N VAL A 284 -24.89 -18.00 27.84
CA VAL A 284 -25.79 -17.34 28.80
C VAL A 284 -27.25 -17.74 28.55
N VAL A 285 -27.74 -17.67 27.30
CA VAL A 285 -29.11 -18.07 26.92
C VAL A 285 -29.36 -19.52 27.31
N LYS A 286 -28.40 -20.41 27.04
CA LYS A 286 -28.50 -21.83 27.38
C LYS A 286 -28.58 -22.06 28.90
N ALA A 287 -27.81 -21.31 29.69
CA ALA A 287 -27.88 -21.38 31.15
C ALA A 287 -29.24 -20.89 31.69
N MET A 288 -29.77 -19.80 31.13
CA MET A 288 -31.07 -19.23 31.53
C MET A 288 -32.25 -20.19 31.27
N LYS A 289 -32.23 -20.95 30.17
CA LYS A 289 -33.27 -21.94 29.85
C LYS A 289 -33.46 -23.03 30.93
N HIS A 290 -32.47 -23.26 31.80
CA HIS A 290 -32.52 -24.29 32.84
C HIS A 290 -32.95 -23.77 34.23
N GLY A 291 -33.19 -22.47 34.39
CA GLY A 291 -33.47 -21.90 35.73
C GLY A 291 -34.16 -20.54 35.76
N GLY A 292 -34.55 -19.96 34.62
CA GLY A 292 -35.30 -18.70 34.49
C GLY A 292 -34.52 -17.42 34.83
N GLN A 293 -33.61 -17.47 35.79
CA GLN A 293 -32.76 -16.34 36.21
C GLN A 293 -31.28 -16.70 36.05
N PHE A 294 -30.49 -15.77 35.53
CA PHE A 294 -29.04 -15.93 35.41
C PHE A 294 -28.33 -15.46 36.68
N LYS A 295 -27.68 -16.37 37.40
CA LYS A 295 -27.02 -16.08 38.69
C LYS A 295 -25.50 -16.03 38.54
N VAL A 296 -24.81 -15.39 39.50
CA VAL A 296 -23.33 -15.35 39.55
C VAL A 296 -22.68 -16.74 39.48
N ARG A 297 -23.31 -17.76 40.06
CA ARG A 297 -22.81 -19.15 39.98
C ARG A 297 -22.85 -19.72 38.57
N ASP A 298 -23.80 -19.28 37.74
CA ASP A 298 -23.92 -19.73 36.36
C ASP A 298 -22.84 -19.08 35.47
N PHE A 299 -22.44 -17.84 35.76
CA PHE A 299 -21.23 -17.23 35.18
C PHE A 299 -19.98 -18.06 35.49
N THR A 300 -19.80 -18.48 36.74
CA THR A 300 -18.64 -19.29 37.15
C THR A 300 -18.64 -20.65 36.43
N LYS A 301 -19.82 -21.27 36.26
CA LYS A 301 -19.95 -22.52 35.49
C LYS A 301 -19.64 -22.32 34.01
N ILE A 302 -20.08 -21.22 33.40
CA ILE A 302 -19.75 -20.91 32.00
C ILE A 302 -18.25 -20.74 31.87
N ALA A 303 -17.62 -19.90 32.70
CA ALA A 303 -16.18 -19.68 32.70
C ALA A 303 -15.38 -20.99 32.87
N ASN A 304 -15.83 -21.90 33.74
CA ASN A 304 -15.16 -23.18 33.99
C ASN A 304 -15.43 -24.24 32.92
N ASN A 305 -16.49 -24.09 32.11
CA ASN A 305 -16.89 -25.04 31.06
C ASN A 305 -16.58 -24.53 29.65
N LEU A 306 -15.79 -23.46 29.51
CA LEU A 306 -15.34 -22.97 28.23
C LEU A 306 -14.51 -24.06 27.52
N PRO A 307 -14.86 -24.54 26.30
CA PRO A 307 -14.00 -25.30 25.43
C PRO A 307 -12.55 -24.81 25.46
N THR A 308 -11.64 -25.78 25.49
CA THR A 308 -10.20 -25.54 25.57
C THR A 308 -9.62 -24.90 24.30
N SER A 309 -10.39 -24.79 23.20
CA SER A 309 -9.98 -24.12 21.98
C SER A 309 -11.08 -23.25 21.36
N GLU A 310 -10.70 -22.06 20.92
CA GLU A 310 -11.53 -21.06 20.21
C GLU A 310 -12.23 -21.67 18.99
N LEU A 311 -11.52 -22.48 18.21
CA LEU A 311 -12.09 -23.19 17.06
C LEU A 311 -13.24 -24.14 17.44
N ALA A 312 -13.18 -24.82 18.58
CA ALA A 312 -14.25 -25.70 19.04
C ALA A 312 -15.51 -24.89 19.40
N TYR A 313 -15.31 -23.69 19.95
CA TYR A 313 -16.36 -22.73 20.25
C TYR A 313 -17.05 -22.22 19.00
N LEU A 314 -16.26 -21.80 18.01
CA LEU A 314 -16.76 -21.32 16.74
C LEU A 314 -17.59 -22.38 16.00
N LYS A 315 -17.13 -23.64 16.00
CA LYS A 315 -17.90 -24.78 15.44
C LYS A 315 -19.24 -24.96 16.15
N LYS A 316 -19.26 -24.85 17.48
CA LYS A 316 -20.46 -25.00 18.30
C LYS A 316 -21.48 -23.90 17.99
N ILE A 317 -21.06 -22.63 17.95
CA ILE A 317 -22.00 -21.53 17.66
C ILE A 317 -22.50 -21.59 16.22
N LEU A 318 -21.62 -21.83 15.24
CA LEU A 318 -22.04 -21.97 13.83
C LEU A 318 -23.04 -23.10 13.66
N LYS A 319 -22.88 -24.22 14.38
CA LYS A 319 -23.85 -25.32 14.36
C LYS A 319 -25.24 -24.90 14.86
N GLU A 320 -25.33 -24.03 15.87
CA GLU A 320 -26.63 -23.52 16.33
C GLU A 320 -27.20 -22.48 15.37
N LEU A 321 -26.36 -21.59 14.84
CA LEU A 321 -26.77 -20.59 13.84
C LEU A 321 -27.24 -21.24 12.53
N PHE A 322 -26.66 -22.36 12.14
CA PHE A 322 -27.04 -23.09 10.93
C PHE A 322 -28.44 -23.72 11.01
N LYS A 323 -28.97 -23.94 12.22
CA LYS A 323 -30.35 -24.41 12.41
C LYS A 323 -31.38 -23.30 12.19
N LEU A 324 -30.94 -22.04 12.11
CA LEU A 324 -31.84 -20.94 11.81
C LEU A 324 -32.33 -21.06 10.37
N SER A 325 -33.63 -20.91 10.23
CA SER A 325 -34.24 -20.67 8.94
C SER A 325 -34.69 -19.22 8.91
N SER A 326 -34.40 -18.54 7.81
CA SER A 326 -34.87 -17.18 7.62
C SER A 326 -36.34 -17.22 7.26
N GLN A 327 -37.23 -17.11 8.24
CA GLN A 327 -38.65 -16.83 7.96
C GLN A 327 -38.85 -15.41 7.43
N GLU A 328 -37.87 -14.52 7.68
CA GLU A 328 -37.89 -13.09 7.36
C GLU A 328 -37.18 -12.72 6.04
N ILE A 329 -36.67 -13.70 5.29
CA ILE A 329 -36.18 -13.44 3.93
C ILE A 329 -37.37 -13.58 2.99
N THR A 330 -37.94 -12.45 2.58
CA THR A 330 -38.96 -12.45 1.53
C THR A 330 -38.31 -12.44 0.15
N THR A 331 -38.90 -13.15 -0.80
CA THR A 331 -38.58 -12.99 -2.22
C THR A 331 -39.84 -12.51 -2.91
N ASN A 332 -39.82 -11.29 -3.44
CA ASN A 332 -41.01 -10.61 -3.98
C ASN A 332 -42.16 -10.49 -2.96
N GLY A 333 -41.85 -10.18 -1.70
CA GLY A 333 -42.86 -10.01 -0.63
C GLY A 333 -43.45 -11.31 -0.06
N ASN A 334 -43.07 -12.48 -0.57
CA ASN A 334 -43.46 -13.76 0.01
C ASN A 334 -42.35 -14.30 0.92
N PRO A 335 -42.65 -14.69 2.18
CA PRO A 335 -41.67 -15.29 3.07
C PRO A 335 -41.18 -16.61 2.46
N VAL A 336 -39.90 -16.66 2.12
CA VAL A 336 -39.25 -17.89 1.69
C VAL A 336 -38.49 -18.40 2.89
N ASN A 337 -38.97 -19.50 3.47
CA ASN A 337 -38.29 -20.17 4.57
C ASN A 337 -36.97 -20.78 4.05
N ARG A 338 -35.93 -19.94 3.99
CA ARG A 338 -34.62 -20.29 3.45
C ARG A 338 -33.71 -20.72 4.59
N HIS A 339 -33.13 -21.89 4.45
CA HIS A 339 -32.17 -22.36 5.45
C HIS A 339 -30.84 -21.63 5.25
N ILE A 340 -30.05 -21.43 6.31
CA ILE A 340 -28.69 -20.86 6.20
C ILE A 340 -27.84 -21.63 5.16
N LEU A 341 -28.05 -22.94 5.06
CA LEU A 341 -27.41 -23.79 4.03
C LEU A 341 -27.72 -23.34 2.60
N ASP A 342 -28.93 -22.88 2.32
CA ASP A 342 -29.28 -22.38 1.00
C ASP A 342 -28.52 -21.08 0.69
N ILE A 343 -28.32 -20.24 1.71
CA ILE A 343 -27.56 -19.01 1.61
C ILE A 343 -26.08 -19.31 1.35
N VAL A 344 -25.48 -20.24 2.09
CA VAL A 344 -24.10 -20.69 1.86
C VAL A 344 -23.92 -21.18 0.43
N ARG A 345 -24.87 -21.98 -0.07
CA ARG A 345 -24.84 -22.50 -1.44
C ARG A 345 -24.95 -21.39 -2.48
N ASP A 346 -25.85 -20.44 -2.29
CA ASP A 346 -26.00 -19.31 -3.21
C ASP A 346 -24.74 -18.44 -3.26
N SER A 347 -24.17 -18.12 -2.10
CA SER A 347 -22.90 -17.39 -1.99
C SER A 347 -21.75 -18.15 -2.67
N TRP A 348 -21.69 -19.48 -2.51
CA TRP A 348 -20.66 -20.29 -3.17
C TRP A 348 -20.85 -20.36 -4.68
N ASN A 349 -22.08 -20.52 -5.14
CA ASN A 349 -22.39 -20.51 -6.57
C ASN A 349 -22.07 -19.16 -7.21
N TYR A 350 -22.26 -18.06 -6.48
CA TYR A 350 -21.91 -16.72 -6.93
C TYR A 350 -20.41 -16.60 -7.21
N ILE A 351 -19.54 -17.04 -6.28
CA ILE A 351 -18.09 -16.96 -6.53
C ILE A 351 -17.63 -17.92 -7.63
N ASN A 352 -18.23 -19.12 -7.73
CA ASN A 352 -17.95 -20.02 -8.86
C ASN A 352 -18.33 -19.38 -10.20
N SER A 353 -19.42 -18.62 -10.24
CA SER A 353 -19.85 -17.90 -11.45
C SER A 353 -18.92 -16.74 -11.85
N LYS A 354 -18.12 -16.21 -10.91
CA LYS A 354 -17.07 -15.22 -11.19
C LYS A 354 -15.78 -15.83 -11.74
N GLY A 355 -15.72 -17.16 -11.91
CA GLY A 355 -14.55 -17.83 -12.48
C GLY A 355 -13.38 -17.97 -11.52
N VAL A 356 -13.63 -18.03 -10.20
CA VAL A 356 -12.62 -18.27 -9.18
C VAL A 356 -11.86 -19.57 -9.48
N ASP A 357 -10.53 -19.49 -9.55
CA ASP A 357 -9.66 -20.66 -9.68
C ASP A 357 -9.55 -21.38 -8.33
N LEU A 358 -10.34 -22.46 -8.18
CA LEU A 358 -10.37 -23.24 -6.94
C LEU A 358 -9.02 -23.87 -6.58
N ASN A 359 -8.13 -24.15 -7.54
CA ASN A 359 -6.82 -24.72 -7.22
C ASN A 359 -5.91 -23.65 -6.60
N LYS A 360 -5.91 -22.44 -7.18
CA LYS A 360 -5.19 -21.29 -6.62
C LYS A 360 -5.76 -20.86 -5.27
N LEU A 361 -7.09 -20.86 -5.12
CA LEU A 361 -7.71 -20.59 -3.83
C LEU A 361 -7.31 -21.65 -2.78
N ASN A 362 -7.23 -22.93 -3.16
CA ASN A 362 -6.80 -23.99 -2.26
C ASN A 362 -5.39 -23.72 -1.73
N TYR A 363 -4.46 -23.40 -2.64
CA TYR A 363 -3.09 -23.05 -2.29
C TYR A 363 -3.01 -21.82 -1.37
N GLN A 364 -3.78 -20.77 -1.66
CA GLN A 364 -3.79 -19.55 -0.83
C GLN A 364 -4.42 -19.79 0.56
N LEU A 365 -5.42 -20.68 0.66
CA LEU A 365 -5.97 -21.11 1.95
C LEU A 365 -4.96 -21.95 2.76
N GLU A 366 -4.19 -22.81 2.11
CA GLU A 366 -3.09 -23.55 2.74
C GLU A 366 -2.02 -22.59 3.28
N GLN A 367 -1.70 -21.50 2.56
CA GLN A 367 -0.74 -20.50 3.01
C GLN A 367 -1.17 -19.80 4.33
N ILE A 368 -2.48 -19.59 4.55
CA ILE A 368 -2.98 -19.07 5.84
C ILE A 368 -3.16 -20.15 6.92
N GLY A 369 -2.63 -21.36 6.67
CA GLY A 369 -2.61 -22.48 7.62
C GLY A 369 -3.89 -23.32 7.63
N LEU A 370 -4.71 -23.26 6.59
CA LEU A 370 -5.84 -24.17 6.39
C LEU A 370 -5.34 -25.43 5.68
N ASP A 371 -4.81 -26.40 6.44
CA ASP A 371 -4.20 -27.60 5.88
C ASP A 371 -5.23 -28.59 5.30
N ASN A 372 -4.85 -29.31 4.23
CA ASN A 372 -5.64 -30.38 3.60
C ASN A 372 -7.02 -29.93 3.12
N VAL A 373 -7.14 -28.69 2.64
CA VAL A 373 -8.37 -28.23 2.01
C VAL A 373 -8.54 -28.99 0.70
N GLN A 374 -9.70 -29.59 0.51
CA GLN A 374 -10.11 -30.10 -0.79
C GLN A 374 -11.32 -29.28 -1.22
N LEU A 375 -11.08 -28.09 -1.79
CA LEU A 375 -12.15 -27.20 -2.25
C LEU A 375 -13.08 -27.88 -3.25
N ALA A 376 -12.58 -28.82 -4.05
CA ALA A 376 -13.40 -29.66 -4.91
C ALA A 376 -14.43 -30.47 -4.11
N ASN A 377 -14.05 -31.02 -2.95
CA ASN A 377 -14.98 -31.72 -2.06
C ASN A 377 -15.99 -30.74 -1.46
N PHE A 378 -15.55 -29.56 -1.04
CA PHE A 378 -16.45 -28.54 -0.51
C PHE A 378 -17.50 -28.10 -1.56
N SER A 379 -17.07 -27.83 -2.79
CA SER A 379 -17.96 -27.55 -3.93
C SER A 379 -18.95 -28.69 -4.17
N ASN A 380 -18.48 -29.94 -4.18
CA ASN A 380 -19.34 -31.11 -4.33
C ASN A 380 -20.33 -31.26 -3.16
N LEU A 381 -19.91 -30.98 -1.93
CA LEU A 381 -20.78 -31.00 -0.75
C LEU A 381 -21.89 -29.96 -0.87
N ILE A 382 -21.54 -28.73 -1.28
CA ILE A 382 -22.50 -27.64 -1.47
C ILE A 382 -23.50 -27.96 -2.59
N MET A 383 -23.04 -28.40 -3.76
CA MET A 383 -23.93 -28.73 -4.88
C MET A 383 -24.90 -29.85 -4.53
N ASN A 384 -24.44 -30.80 -3.71
CA ASN A 384 -25.22 -31.94 -3.24
C ASN A 384 -25.87 -31.72 -1.87
N SER A 385 -26.12 -30.47 -1.44
CA SER A 385 -26.72 -30.16 -0.13
C SER A 385 -28.24 -29.88 -0.17
N SER A 386 -28.91 -30.10 -1.32
CA SER A 386 -30.33 -29.74 -1.46
C SER A 386 -31.26 -30.44 -0.45
N ALA A 387 -32.10 -29.66 0.23
CA ALA A 387 -32.97 -30.08 1.32
C ALA A 387 -33.99 -31.17 0.94
N SER A 388 -34.28 -31.37 -0.36
CA SER A 388 -35.33 -32.27 -0.84
C SER A 388 -34.89 -33.70 -1.19
N LYS A 389 -33.60 -34.06 -1.05
CA LYS A 389 -33.06 -35.33 -1.59
C LYS A 389 -32.31 -36.24 -0.61
N PHE A 390 -32.30 -35.99 0.70
CA PHE A 390 -31.49 -36.78 1.64
C PHE A 390 -32.27 -37.37 2.82
N ASN A 391 -31.87 -38.58 3.21
CA ASN A 391 -32.24 -39.18 4.50
C ASN A 391 -31.50 -38.45 5.65
N ASN A 392 -32.16 -38.30 6.81
CA ASN A 392 -31.71 -37.48 7.95
C ASN A 392 -30.26 -37.73 8.42
N LEU A 393 -29.74 -38.96 8.32
CA LEU A 393 -28.37 -39.30 8.75
C LEU A 393 -27.28 -38.74 7.83
N GLN A 394 -27.49 -38.75 6.51
CA GLN A 394 -26.52 -38.19 5.54
C GLN A 394 -26.53 -36.66 5.56
N LYS A 395 -27.67 -36.06 5.90
CA LYS A 395 -27.82 -34.61 6.07
C LYS A 395 -26.90 -34.09 7.19
N ASN A 396 -26.92 -34.76 8.35
CA ASN A 396 -26.14 -34.34 9.52
C ASN A 396 -24.61 -34.38 9.28
N SER A 397 -24.11 -35.40 8.58
CA SER A 397 -22.67 -35.53 8.32
C SER A 397 -22.14 -34.47 7.33
N LYS A 398 -22.93 -34.13 6.31
CA LYS A 398 -22.55 -33.09 5.34
C LYS A 398 -22.59 -31.70 5.94
N GLU A 399 -23.62 -31.40 6.73
CA GLU A 399 -23.74 -30.13 7.44
C GLU A 399 -22.56 -29.92 8.39
N GLU A 400 -22.15 -30.97 9.11
CA GLU A 400 -20.97 -30.93 9.96
C GLU A 400 -19.67 -30.66 9.18
N GLN A 401 -19.51 -31.23 7.98
CA GLN A 401 -18.36 -30.93 7.12
C GLN A 401 -18.35 -29.47 6.64
N LEU A 402 -19.51 -28.92 6.29
CA LEU A 402 -19.63 -27.50 5.90
C LEU A 402 -19.31 -26.56 7.06
N ILE A 403 -19.87 -26.83 8.25
CA ILE A 403 -19.57 -26.08 9.47
C ILE A 403 -18.08 -26.18 9.80
N ASN A 404 -17.49 -27.36 9.69
CA ASN A 404 -16.05 -27.56 9.92
C ASN A 404 -15.21 -26.71 8.96
N PHE A 405 -15.54 -26.71 7.66
CA PHE A 405 -14.85 -25.88 6.69
C PHE A 405 -14.95 -24.40 7.06
N LEU A 406 -16.17 -23.89 7.27
CA LEU A 406 -16.37 -22.47 7.58
C LEU A 406 -15.68 -22.06 8.89
N ALA A 407 -15.85 -22.84 9.96
CA ALA A 407 -15.21 -22.56 11.23
C ALA A 407 -13.68 -22.54 11.10
N ASN A 408 -13.10 -23.51 10.40
CA ASN A 408 -11.65 -23.53 10.18
C ASN A 408 -11.21 -22.33 9.34
N SER A 409 -11.92 -21.98 8.26
CA SER A 409 -11.60 -20.84 7.40
C SER A 409 -11.64 -19.52 8.16
N ILE A 410 -12.70 -19.29 8.96
CA ILE A 410 -12.85 -18.09 9.80
C ILE A 410 -11.72 -18.03 10.84
N TYR A 411 -11.49 -19.13 11.56
CA TYR A 411 -10.48 -19.18 12.62
C TYR A 411 -9.06 -18.98 12.08
N LYS A 412 -8.70 -19.67 10.99
CA LYS A 412 -7.38 -19.56 10.38
C LYS A 412 -7.13 -18.20 9.78
N LEU A 413 -8.15 -17.61 9.14
CA LEU A 413 -8.08 -16.25 8.65
C LEU A 413 -7.90 -15.23 9.79
N ARG A 414 -8.65 -15.37 10.89
CA ARG A 414 -8.45 -14.51 12.06
C ARG A 414 -7.04 -14.66 12.61
N CYS A 415 -6.55 -15.87 12.77
CA CYS A 415 -5.19 -16.14 13.24
C CYS A 415 -4.13 -15.51 12.33
N SER A 416 -4.26 -15.65 11.00
CA SER A 416 -3.28 -15.10 10.05
C SER A 416 -3.29 -13.58 10.02
N ILE A 417 -4.40 -12.92 10.36
CA ILE A 417 -4.47 -11.46 10.46
C ILE A 417 -3.86 -10.95 11.78
N VAL A 418 -4.13 -11.61 12.91
CA VAL A 418 -3.84 -11.05 14.26
C VAL A 418 -2.58 -11.59 14.93
N HIS A 419 -2.14 -12.81 14.62
CA HIS A 419 -0.99 -13.41 15.29
C HIS A 419 0.29 -13.08 14.54
N TYR A 420 1.15 -12.24 15.12
CA TYR A 420 2.46 -11.93 14.55
C TYR A 420 3.58 -12.80 15.15
N LYS A 421 3.63 -14.09 14.78
CA LYS A 421 4.80 -14.95 15.10
C LYS A 421 5.72 -15.07 13.90
N THR A 422 7.03 -15.01 14.14
CA THR A 422 8.07 -14.99 13.08
C THR A 422 8.06 -16.19 12.13
N HIS A 423 7.42 -17.30 12.50
CA HIS A 423 7.34 -18.54 11.71
C HIS A 423 5.92 -18.79 11.15
N GLU A 424 4.97 -17.89 11.36
CA GLU A 424 3.60 -18.01 10.87
C GLU A 424 3.40 -17.02 9.70
N PHE A 425 2.55 -17.38 8.74
CA PHE A 425 2.18 -16.50 7.64
C PHE A 425 1.26 -15.38 8.14
N HIS A 426 1.59 -14.14 7.80
CA HIS A 426 0.82 -12.95 8.19
C HIS A 426 0.03 -12.41 7.02
N LEU A 427 -1.30 -12.40 7.16
CA LEU A 427 -2.18 -11.79 6.19
C LEU A 427 -2.39 -10.31 6.53
N ASN A 428 -1.75 -9.45 5.74
CA ASN A 428 -1.97 -8.01 5.68
C ASN A 428 -2.41 -7.58 4.27
N ASP A 429 -2.74 -6.30 4.09
CA ASP A 429 -3.19 -5.78 2.78
C ASP A 429 -2.18 -6.05 1.65
N GLY A 430 -0.88 -5.90 1.90
CA GLY A 430 0.16 -6.16 0.90
C GLY A 430 0.23 -7.63 0.48
N THR A 431 0.11 -8.57 1.43
CA THR A 431 0.06 -10.00 1.10
C THR A 431 -1.26 -10.40 0.44
N LEU A 432 -2.39 -9.80 0.86
CA LEU A 432 -3.70 -10.11 0.32
C LEU A 432 -3.88 -9.59 -1.11
N ASP A 433 -3.29 -8.44 -1.44
CA ASP A 433 -3.38 -7.89 -2.79
C ASP A 433 -2.75 -8.83 -3.84
N ASN A 434 -1.71 -9.56 -3.44
CA ASN A 434 -1.07 -10.61 -4.23
C ASN A 434 -1.84 -11.95 -4.26
N MET A 435 -2.94 -12.08 -3.51
CA MET A 435 -3.76 -13.28 -3.40
C MET A 435 -5.15 -13.07 -4.01
N ALA A 436 -5.21 -12.96 -5.34
CA ALA A 436 -6.45 -12.61 -6.07
C ALA A 436 -7.66 -13.51 -5.72
N GLU A 437 -7.48 -14.83 -5.63
CA GLU A 437 -8.59 -15.74 -5.33
C GLU A 437 -9.04 -15.66 -3.88
N LEU A 438 -8.11 -15.54 -2.92
CA LEU A 438 -8.44 -15.31 -1.52
C LEU A 438 -9.18 -13.98 -1.36
N LYS A 439 -8.73 -12.93 -2.04
CA LYS A 439 -9.40 -11.62 -2.07
C LYS A 439 -10.84 -11.74 -2.55
N LEU A 440 -11.09 -12.49 -3.63
CA LEU A 440 -12.45 -12.79 -4.12
C LEU A 440 -13.25 -13.62 -3.11
N PHE A 441 -12.67 -14.69 -2.56
CA PHE A 441 -13.30 -15.51 -1.54
C PHE A 441 -13.73 -14.70 -0.30
N LEU A 442 -12.90 -13.77 0.17
CA LEU A 442 -13.25 -12.89 1.29
C LEU A 442 -14.34 -11.90 0.91
N THR A 443 -14.17 -11.21 -0.22
CA THR A 443 -15.03 -10.11 -0.66
C THR A 443 -16.44 -10.59 -1.04
N ASP A 444 -16.54 -11.71 -1.74
CA ASP A 444 -17.78 -12.15 -2.37
C ASP A 444 -18.43 -13.36 -1.68
N PHE A 445 -17.67 -14.12 -0.87
CA PHE A 445 -18.19 -15.26 -0.14
C PHE A 445 -18.17 -15.06 1.37
N LEU A 446 -17.00 -15.05 2.01
CA LEU A 446 -16.90 -15.20 3.46
C LEU A 446 -17.46 -13.99 4.22
N VAL A 447 -17.02 -12.77 3.91
CA VAL A 447 -17.48 -11.56 4.62
C VAL A 447 -18.98 -11.32 4.40
N PRO A 448 -19.53 -11.36 3.17
CA PRO A 448 -20.98 -11.23 2.97
C PRO A 448 -21.80 -12.34 3.61
N LEU A 449 -21.29 -13.58 3.63
CA LEU A 449 -21.96 -14.72 4.26
C LEU A 449 -22.03 -14.53 5.78
N LEU A 450 -20.92 -14.17 6.42
CA LEU A 450 -20.88 -13.93 7.86
C LEU A 450 -21.82 -12.79 8.26
N HIS A 451 -21.75 -11.67 7.55
CA HIS A 451 -22.63 -10.53 7.80
C HIS A 451 -24.11 -10.96 7.69
N LYS A 452 -24.47 -11.79 6.71
CA LYS A 452 -25.83 -12.28 6.52
C LYS A 452 -26.28 -13.26 7.61
N ILE A 453 -25.41 -14.18 8.02
CA ILE A 453 -25.68 -15.09 9.15
C ILE A 453 -25.91 -14.28 10.43
N ILE A 454 -25.08 -13.27 10.68
CA ILE A 454 -25.23 -12.37 11.83
C ILE A 454 -26.55 -11.62 11.76
N SER A 455 -26.92 -11.04 10.61
CA SER A 455 -28.20 -10.34 10.45
C SER A 455 -29.38 -11.27 10.74
N ILE A 456 -29.40 -12.48 10.18
CA ILE A 456 -30.47 -13.47 10.42
C ILE A 456 -30.53 -13.84 11.91
N SER A 457 -29.38 -13.99 12.56
CA SER A 457 -29.33 -14.30 13.99
C SER A 457 -29.85 -13.17 14.88
N ILE A 458 -29.75 -11.91 14.46
CA ILE A 458 -30.26 -10.77 15.22
C ILE A 458 -31.79 -10.68 15.10
N PHE A 459 -32.31 -10.82 13.89
CA PHE A 459 -33.73 -10.62 13.60
C PHE A 459 -34.59 -11.89 13.85
N SER A 460 -33.99 -13.07 13.93
CA SER A 460 -34.76 -14.30 14.18
C SER A 460 -35.33 -14.42 15.61
N ASP A 461 -36.63 -14.65 15.71
CA ASP A 461 -37.34 -14.97 16.97
C ASP A 461 -36.83 -16.24 17.68
N ILE A 462 -36.27 -17.19 16.93
CA ILE A 462 -35.75 -18.45 17.47
C ILE A 462 -34.21 -18.42 17.63
N SER A 463 -33.63 -17.22 17.62
CA SER A 463 -32.19 -17.02 17.70
C SER A 463 -31.58 -17.69 18.95
N PRO A 464 -30.50 -18.46 18.80
CA PRO A 464 -29.81 -19.08 19.92
C PRO A 464 -29.05 -18.07 20.80
N VAL A 465 -28.98 -16.80 20.39
CA VAL A 465 -28.25 -15.71 21.07
C VAL A 465 -29.16 -14.60 21.60
N ALA A 466 -30.48 -14.76 21.45
CA ALA A 466 -31.46 -13.83 22.01
C ALA A 466 -31.91 -14.25 23.42
N TYR A 467 -31.79 -13.35 24.37
CA TYR A 467 -32.43 -13.41 25.69
C TYR A 467 -33.93 -13.18 25.55
N THR A 468 -34.69 -13.77 26.48
CA THR A 468 -36.13 -13.49 26.63
C THR A 468 -36.41 -12.08 27.14
N ASP A 469 -35.52 -11.52 27.95
CA ASP A 469 -35.64 -10.19 28.55
C ASP A 469 -34.75 -9.16 27.85
N ASN A 470 -35.10 -7.87 28.00
CA ASN A 470 -34.42 -6.75 27.33
C ASN A 470 -32.94 -6.59 27.72
N LYS A 471 -32.54 -7.08 28.90
CA LYS A 471 -31.19 -7.00 29.44
C LYS A 471 -30.89 -8.23 30.29
N LEU A 472 -29.62 -8.61 30.33
CA LEU A 472 -29.14 -9.59 31.31
C LEU A 472 -29.15 -8.94 32.71
N ILE A 473 -30.06 -9.40 33.58
CA ILE A 473 -30.09 -9.01 34.98
C ILE A 473 -29.39 -10.12 35.78
N LEU A 474 -28.29 -9.76 36.42
CA LEU A 474 -27.57 -10.63 37.36
C LEU A 474 -28.31 -10.66 38.69
N PHE A 475 -28.71 -11.85 39.12
CA PHE A 475 -29.36 -12.08 40.42
C PHE A 475 -28.41 -12.72 41.44
#